data_AF-A0A8G0PGN2-F1
#
_entry.id   AF-A0A8G0PGN2-F1
#
_cell.length_a   1.000
_cell.length_b   1.000
_cell.length_c   1.000
_cell.angle_alpha   90.00
_cell.angle_beta   90.00
_cell.angle_gamma   90.00
#
_symmetry.space_group_name_H-M   'P 1'
#
loop_
_entity.id
_entity.type
_entity.pdbx_description
1 polymer ?
#
loop_
_entity_poly.entity_id
_entity_poly.type
_entity_poly.pdbx_seq_one_letter_code
_entity_poly.pdbx_strand_id
1 'polypeptide(L)'
;MAPAQLSFRFPLAYRLFFLFLEPISALVGAFYTHFRQQRYLELLDRATAPAQVSRGTSVAMSQLANMYFFFAINEALVLRSTRDLRVWRAVLLVLLIADFGHLYSMKELGPEIYYNVTGWNAGDIGNVPWVYAGATLRLCFLAGVGL
;
A
#
# COMPACT_ATOMS: atom_id res chain seq x y z
N MET A 1 21.24 33.83 15.75
CA MET A 1 19.79 33.72 15.44
C MET A 1 19.55 32.32 14.90
N ALA A 2 18.88 31.46 15.65
CA ALA A 2 18.39 30.19 15.09
C ALA A 2 17.37 30.54 13.99
N PRO A 3 17.46 29.98 12.78
CA PRO A 3 16.45 30.22 11.76
C PRO A 3 15.10 29.79 12.33
N ALA A 4 14.10 30.67 12.21
CA ALA A 4 12.73 30.35 12.56
C ALA A 4 12.35 29.04 11.87
N GLN A 5 12.14 27.99 12.65
CA GLN A 5 11.55 26.76 12.14
C GLN A 5 10.13 27.13 11.70
N LEU A 6 9.97 27.46 10.42
CA LEU A 6 8.70 27.34 9.74
C LEU A 6 8.25 25.90 10.01
N SER A 7 7.30 25.75 10.93
CA SER A 7 6.71 24.45 11.21
C SER A 7 5.95 24.05 9.95
N PHE A 8 6.63 23.39 9.02
CA PHE A 8 6.03 22.86 7.81
C PHE A 8 5.05 21.77 8.26
N ARG A 9 3.80 22.17 8.46
CA ARG A 9 2.72 21.25 8.80
C ARG A 9 2.16 20.79 7.48
N PHE A 10 2.50 19.57 7.08
CA PHE A 10 1.93 18.96 5.88
C PHE A 10 0.39 19.06 5.91
N PRO A 11 -0.25 19.27 4.75
CA PRO A 11 -1.69 19.28 4.62
C PRO A 11 -2.33 18.10 5.36
N LEU A 12 -3.49 18.35 5.96
CA LEU A 12 -4.18 17.34 6.76
C LEU A 12 -4.45 16.07 5.96
N ALA A 13 -4.82 16.20 4.68
CA ALA A 13 -5.08 15.08 3.79
C ALA A 13 -3.87 14.11 3.69
N TYR A 14 -2.67 14.63 3.39
CA TYR A 14 -1.45 13.82 3.31
C TYR A 14 -1.09 13.18 4.65
N ARG A 15 -1.27 13.90 5.77
CA ARG A 15 -1.01 13.33 7.10
C ARG A 15 -1.98 12.22 7.44
N LEU A 16 -3.28 12.40 7.19
CA LEU A 16 -4.28 11.38 7.47
C LEU A 16 -4.05 10.13 6.63
N PHE A 17 -3.75 10.31 5.34
CA PHE A 17 -3.53 9.19 4.45
C PHE A 17 -2.24 8.44 4.78
N PHE A 18 -1.08 9.08 4.64
CA PHE A 18 0.23 8.41 4.75
C PHE A 18 0.58 7.97 6.18
N LEU A 19 0.05 8.64 7.20
CA LEU A 19 0.38 8.26 8.58
C LEU A 19 -0.62 7.29 9.18
N PHE A 20 -1.88 7.24 8.72
CA PHE A 20 -2.92 6.45 9.37
C PHE A 20 -3.62 5.48 8.43
N LEU A 21 -4.31 5.99 7.40
CA LEU A 21 -5.13 5.14 6.54
C LEU A 21 -4.30 4.06 5.86
N GLU A 22 -3.14 4.47 5.33
CA GLU A 22 -2.29 3.58 4.58
C GLU A 22 -1.58 2.54 5.46
N PRO A 23 -0.90 2.90 6.57
CA PRO A 23 -0.34 1.91 7.48
C PRO A 23 -1.38 0.93 8.02
N ILE A 24 -2.60 1.38 8.34
CA ILE A 24 -3.67 0.50 8.78
C ILE A 24 -4.09 -0.46 7.65
N SER A 25 -4.25 0.04 6.42
CA SER A 25 -4.60 -0.81 5.27
C SER A 25 -3.53 -1.87 4.99
N ALA A 26 -2.25 -1.50 5.11
CA ALA A 26 -1.12 -2.41 4.96
C ALA A 26 -1.10 -3.49 6.05
N LEU A 27 -1.43 -3.13 7.30
CA LEU A 27 -1.58 -4.11 8.39
C LEU A 27 -2.73 -5.08 8.13
N VAL A 28 -3.84 -4.61 7.57
CA VAL A 28 -4.96 -5.49 7.17
C VAL A 28 -4.48 -6.46 6.08
N GLY A 29 -3.77 -5.97 5.07
CA GLY A 29 -3.14 -6.81 4.05
C GLY A 29 -2.25 -7.89 4.67
N ALA A 30 -1.32 -7.48 5.55
CA ALA A 30 -0.41 -8.38 6.26
C ALA A 30 -1.16 -9.45 7.07
N PHE A 31 -2.23 -9.06 7.77
CA PHE A 31 -3.07 -9.97 8.54
C PHE A 31 -3.70 -11.03 7.64
N TYR A 32 -4.31 -10.64 6.51
CA TYR A 32 -4.95 -11.58 5.61
C TYR A 32 -3.95 -12.53 4.95
N THR A 33 -2.80 -12.02 4.50
CA THR A 33 -1.77 -12.85 3.85
C THR A 33 -1.06 -13.81 4.81
N HIS A 34 -1.09 -13.57 6.13
CA HIS A 34 -0.51 -14.51 7.10
C HIS A 34 -1.56 -15.41 7.77
N PHE A 35 -2.58 -14.83 8.38
CA PHE A 35 -3.53 -15.56 9.23
C PHE A 35 -4.76 -16.06 8.48
N ARG A 36 -5.04 -15.53 7.28
CA ARG A 36 -6.23 -15.87 6.47
C ARG A 36 -5.85 -16.18 5.02
N GLN A 37 -4.76 -16.93 4.83
CA GLN A 37 -4.18 -17.24 3.51
C GLN A 37 -5.20 -17.78 2.49
N GLN A 38 -5.98 -18.78 2.88
CA GLN A 38 -7.02 -19.36 2.03
C GLN A 38 -8.00 -18.29 1.53
N ARG A 39 -8.48 -17.46 2.46
CA ARG A 39 -9.42 -16.38 2.15
C ARG A 39 -8.78 -15.31 1.25
N TYR A 40 -7.51 -14.99 1.47
CA TYR A 40 -6.79 -14.03 0.64
C TYR A 40 -6.69 -14.53 -0.81
N LEU A 41 -6.32 -15.81 -1.01
CA LEU A 41 -6.24 -16.39 -2.36
C LEU A 41 -7.61 -16.46 -3.04
N GLU A 42 -8.68 -16.77 -2.31
CA GLU A 42 -10.05 -16.73 -2.84
C GLU A 42 -10.50 -15.32 -3.25
N LEU A 43 -10.04 -14.29 -2.52
CA LEU A 43 -10.32 -12.90 -2.88
C LEU A 43 -9.49 -12.43 -4.07
N LEU A 44 -8.27 -12.98 -4.23
CA LEU A 44 -7.37 -12.66 -5.32
C LEU A 44 -7.84 -13.25 -6.65
N ASP A 45 -8.19 -14.53 -6.65
CA ASP A 45 -8.88 -15.18 -7.77
C ASP A 45 -9.62 -16.42 -7.28
N ARG A 46 -10.94 -16.30 -7.14
CA ARG A 46 -11.78 -17.41 -6.69
C ARG A 46 -11.78 -18.60 -7.66
N ALA A 47 -11.61 -18.36 -8.96
CA ALA A 47 -11.71 -19.42 -9.96
C ALA A 47 -10.53 -20.38 -9.88
N THR A 48 -9.33 -19.87 -9.55
CA THR A 48 -8.10 -20.67 -9.46
C THR A 48 -7.59 -20.86 -8.03
N ALA A 49 -8.26 -20.33 -7.02
CA ALA A 49 -7.90 -20.51 -5.62
C ALA A 49 -7.81 -22.01 -5.26
N PRO A 50 -6.70 -22.46 -4.65
CA PRO A 50 -6.53 -23.86 -4.28
C PRO A 50 -7.48 -24.24 -3.14
N ALA A 51 -7.94 -25.49 -3.11
CA ALA A 51 -8.77 -25.99 -2.00
C ALA A 51 -8.01 -26.02 -0.66
N GLN A 52 -6.69 -26.15 -0.71
CA GLN A 52 -5.80 -26.06 0.44
C GLN A 52 -4.51 -25.35 0.06
N VAL A 53 -4.05 -24.44 0.91
CA VAL A 53 -2.79 -23.71 0.70
C VAL A 53 -1.60 -24.66 0.89
N SER A 54 -0.84 -24.88 -0.17
CA SER A 54 0.37 -25.71 -0.11
C SER A 54 1.42 -25.10 0.83
N ARG A 55 2.32 -25.92 1.39
CA ARG A 55 3.37 -25.43 2.31
C ARG A 55 4.25 -24.34 1.66
N GLY A 56 4.63 -24.52 0.39
CA GLY A 56 5.44 -23.53 -0.34
C GLY A 56 4.71 -22.20 -0.50
N THR A 57 3.43 -22.26 -0.92
CA THR A 57 2.57 -21.08 -1.01
C THR A 57 2.40 -20.40 0.35
N SER A 58 2.18 -21.17 1.42
CA SER A 58 2.00 -20.63 2.77
C SER A 58 3.23 -19.86 3.27
N VAL A 59 4.44 -20.37 2.98
CA VAL A 59 5.70 -19.67 3.28
C VAL A 59 5.80 -18.38 2.47
N ALA A 60 5.56 -18.44 1.16
CA ALA A 60 5.61 -17.26 0.29
C ALA A 60 4.59 -16.18 0.71
N MET A 61 3.37 -16.57 1.09
CA MET A 61 2.35 -15.66 1.60
C MET A 61 2.73 -15.05 2.95
N SER A 62 3.42 -15.79 3.82
CA SER A 62 3.95 -15.26 5.08
C SER A 62 5.11 -14.28 4.84
N GLN A 63 5.94 -14.51 3.82
CA GLN A 63 6.95 -13.55 3.38
C GLN A 63 6.30 -12.28 2.81
N LEU A 64 5.23 -12.41 2.02
CA LEU A 64 4.43 -11.27 1.55
C LEU A 64 3.82 -10.49 2.72
N ALA A 65 3.25 -11.19 3.71
CA ALA A 65 2.73 -10.57 4.92
C ALA A 65 3.80 -9.77 5.67
N ASN A 66 5.01 -10.32 5.77
CA ASN A 66 6.14 -9.64 6.37
C ASN A 66 6.52 -8.37 5.58
N MET A 67 6.43 -8.36 4.25
CA MET A 67 6.65 -7.16 3.44
C MET A 67 5.56 -6.11 3.65
N TYR A 68 4.29 -6.51 3.74
CA TYR A 68 3.19 -5.58 4.07
C TYR A 68 3.32 -5.01 5.49
N PHE A 69 3.74 -5.82 6.45
CA PHE A 69 4.03 -5.36 7.79
C PHE A 69 5.23 -4.40 7.81
N PHE A 70 6.31 -4.74 7.11
CA PHE A 70 7.48 -3.87 6.94
C PHE A 70 7.10 -2.52 6.33
N PHE A 71 6.27 -2.53 5.30
CA PHE A 71 5.73 -1.32 4.68
C PHE A 71 4.96 -0.47 5.69
N ALA A 72 4.01 -1.07 6.43
CA ALA A 72 3.22 -0.37 7.44
C ALA A 72 4.08 0.28 8.53
N ILE A 73 5.08 -0.43 9.07
CA ILE A 73 5.95 0.13 10.12
C ILE A 73 6.91 1.18 9.57
N ASN A 74 7.36 1.06 8.32
CA ASN A 74 8.28 2.04 7.72
C ASN A 74 7.57 3.38 7.56
N GLU A 75 6.37 3.38 6.96
CA GLU A 75 5.54 4.57 6.90
C GLU A 75 5.20 5.09 8.30
N ALA A 76 4.82 4.19 9.20
CA ALA A 76 4.36 4.62 10.51
C ALA A 76 5.47 5.26 11.33
N LEU A 77 6.69 4.74 11.28
CA LEU A 77 7.80 5.18 12.12
C LEU A 77 8.67 6.23 11.44
N VAL A 78 9.06 6.03 10.18
CA VAL A 78 10.01 6.93 9.47
C VAL A 78 9.37 8.28 9.18
N LEU A 79 8.13 8.31 8.67
CA LEU A 79 7.46 9.57 8.38
C LEU A 79 7.07 10.32 9.66
N ARG A 80 6.90 9.62 10.79
CA ARG A 80 6.68 10.24 12.11
C ARG A 80 7.96 10.73 12.77
N SER A 81 9.11 10.12 12.47
CA SER A 81 10.37 10.47 13.12
C SER A 81 11.01 11.74 12.57
N THR A 82 10.53 12.28 11.45
CA THR A 82 11.09 13.49 10.85
C THR A 82 10.04 14.36 10.15
N ARG A 83 10.34 15.66 10.08
CA ARG A 83 9.59 16.65 9.28
C ARG A 83 10.39 17.12 8.06
N ASP A 84 11.54 16.51 7.78
CA ASP A 84 12.35 16.84 6.62
C ASP A 84 11.62 16.39 5.33
N LEU A 85 11.30 17.37 4.48
CA LEU A 85 10.65 17.15 3.21
C LEU A 85 11.48 16.28 2.26
N ARG A 86 12.82 16.29 2.37
CA ARG A 86 13.69 15.43 1.56
C ARG A 86 13.48 13.96 1.93
N VAL A 87 13.37 13.66 3.22
CA VAL A 87 13.10 12.29 3.70
C VAL A 87 11.69 11.85 3.29
N TRP A 88 10.69 12.71 3.47
CA TRP A 88 9.32 12.43 3.02
C TRP A 88 9.24 12.14 1.52
N ARG A 89 9.86 12.99 0.68
CA ARG A 89 9.90 12.76 -0.77
C ARG A 89 10.62 11.47 -1.15
N ALA A 90 11.75 11.17 -0.50
CA ALA A 90 12.49 9.93 -0.77
C ALA A 90 11.65 8.69 -0.43
N VAL A 91 11.02 8.67 0.75
CA VAL A 91 10.15 7.55 1.17
C VAL A 91 8.95 7.43 0.22
N LEU A 92 8.19 8.51 -0.02
CA LEU A 92 7.02 8.45 -0.89
C LEU A 92 7.35 8.09 -2.35
N LEU A 93 8.55 8.43 -2.85
CA LEU A 93 9.00 7.96 -4.16
C LEU A 93 9.23 6.45 -4.19
N VAL A 94 9.89 5.89 -3.19
CA VAL A 94 10.08 4.43 -3.07
C VAL A 94 8.74 3.71 -3.03
N LEU A 95 7.79 4.28 -2.30
CA LEU A 95 6.45 3.70 -2.18
C LEU A 95 5.64 3.82 -3.46
N LEU A 96 5.79 4.92 -4.21
CA LEU A 96 5.18 5.05 -5.54
C LEU A 96 5.69 3.98 -6.52
N ILE A 97 6.99 3.65 -6.45
CA ILE A 97 7.54 2.55 -7.24
C ILE A 97 6.93 1.21 -6.79
N ALA A 98 6.74 1.02 -5.48
CA ALA A 98 6.09 -0.16 -4.93
C ALA A 98 4.62 -0.27 -5.36
N ASP A 99 3.88 0.84 -5.45
CA ASP A 99 2.49 0.87 -5.95
C ASP A 99 2.40 0.32 -7.38
N PHE A 100 3.29 0.78 -8.28
CA PHE A 100 3.34 0.25 -9.64
C PHE A 100 3.76 -1.22 -9.69
N GLY A 101 4.70 -1.63 -8.83
CA GLY A 101 5.08 -3.03 -8.67
C GLY A 101 3.91 -3.91 -8.21
N HIS A 102 3.10 -3.42 -7.27
CA HIS A 102 1.91 -4.10 -6.79
C HIS A 102 0.88 -4.27 -7.92
N LEU A 103 0.54 -3.19 -8.63
CA LEU A 103 -0.39 -3.24 -9.75
C LEU A 103 0.10 -4.20 -10.85
N TYR A 104 1.39 -4.17 -11.17
CA TYR A 104 1.99 -5.09 -12.15
C TYR A 104 1.91 -6.56 -11.69
N SER A 105 2.00 -6.83 -10.39
CA SER A 105 1.88 -8.20 -9.86
C SER A 105 0.52 -8.85 -10.14
N MET A 106 -0.51 -8.03 -10.41
CA MET A 106 -1.88 -8.48 -10.72
C MET A 106 -2.11 -8.78 -12.21
N LYS A 107 -1.10 -8.61 -13.08
CA LYS A 107 -1.28 -8.69 -14.54
C LYS A 107 -1.86 -10.02 -15.04
N GLU A 108 -1.57 -11.12 -14.34
CA GLU A 108 -2.02 -12.47 -14.70
C GLU A 108 -3.52 -12.66 -14.44
N LEU A 109 -4.17 -11.77 -13.68
CA LEU A 109 -5.62 -11.74 -13.52
C LEU A 109 -6.35 -11.17 -14.76
N GLY A 110 -5.59 -10.74 -15.76
CA GLY A 110 -6.11 -10.16 -17.00
C GLY A 110 -6.31 -8.65 -16.90
N PRO A 111 -6.44 -7.95 -18.05
CA PRO A 111 -6.47 -6.50 -18.10
C PRO A 111 -7.70 -5.88 -17.41
N GLU A 112 -8.81 -6.61 -17.33
CA GLU A 112 -10.07 -6.12 -16.72
C GLU A 112 -9.92 -5.74 -15.25
N ILE A 113 -8.97 -6.36 -14.52
CA ILE A 113 -8.74 -6.06 -13.11
C ILE A 113 -8.43 -4.58 -12.87
N TYR A 114 -7.89 -3.89 -13.87
CA TYR A 114 -7.48 -2.48 -13.76
C TYR A 114 -8.62 -1.47 -13.98
N TYR A 115 -9.75 -1.88 -14.58
CA TYR A 115 -10.79 -0.93 -15.00
C TYR A 115 -12.23 -1.40 -14.85
N ASN A 116 -12.50 -2.69 -14.66
CA ASN A 116 -13.86 -3.22 -14.53
C ASN A 116 -14.41 -2.99 -13.11
N VAL A 117 -14.78 -1.74 -12.81
CA VAL A 117 -15.27 -1.32 -11.49
C VAL A 117 -16.49 -2.07 -10.99
N THR A 118 -17.33 -2.61 -11.90
CA THR A 118 -18.52 -3.38 -11.57
C THR A 118 -18.23 -4.84 -11.22
N GLY A 119 -17.08 -5.35 -11.65
CA GLY A 119 -16.65 -6.73 -11.38
C GLY A 119 -15.84 -6.89 -10.09
N TRP A 120 -15.38 -5.79 -9.49
CA TRP A 120 -14.51 -5.83 -8.34
C TRP A 120 -15.16 -6.38 -7.08
N ASN A 121 -14.49 -7.34 -6.46
CA ASN A 121 -14.79 -7.83 -5.14
C ASN A 121 -14.08 -7.00 -4.05
N ALA A 122 -14.29 -7.33 -2.77
CA ALA A 122 -13.70 -6.59 -1.65
C ALA A 122 -12.15 -6.57 -1.66
N GLY A 123 -11.52 -7.65 -2.12
CA GLY A 123 -10.07 -7.73 -2.31
C GLY A 123 -9.60 -6.85 -3.46
N ASP A 124 -10.29 -6.86 -4.60
CA ASP A 124 -9.95 -6.04 -5.76
C ASP A 124 -10.01 -4.55 -5.41
N ILE A 125 -11.02 -4.13 -4.65
CA ILE A 125 -11.14 -2.75 -4.14
C ILE A 125 -9.91 -2.37 -3.30
N GLY A 126 -9.41 -3.28 -2.47
CA GLY A 126 -8.20 -3.05 -1.67
C GLY A 126 -6.90 -3.06 -2.46
N ASN A 127 -6.83 -3.83 -3.55
CA ASN A 127 -5.60 -4.03 -4.34
C ASN A 127 -5.48 -3.06 -5.53
N VAL A 128 -6.59 -2.53 -6.06
CA VAL A 128 -6.58 -1.71 -7.28
C VAL A 128 -6.94 -0.24 -7.01
N PRO A 129 -8.21 0.15 -6.76
CA PRO A 129 -8.55 1.55 -6.59
C PRO A 129 -7.91 2.18 -5.33
N TRP A 130 -7.71 1.40 -4.27
CA TRP A 130 -7.00 1.89 -3.09
C TRP A 130 -5.52 2.23 -3.40
N VAL A 131 -4.87 1.37 -4.19
CA VAL A 131 -3.48 1.60 -4.64
C VAL A 131 -3.42 2.76 -5.63
N TYR A 132 -4.41 2.92 -6.52
CA TYR A 132 -4.53 4.13 -7.35
C TYR A 132 -4.65 5.41 -6.53
N ALA A 133 -5.44 5.39 -5.45
CA ALA A 133 -5.56 6.54 -4.56
C ALA A 133 -4.22 6.87 -3.88
N GLY A 134 -3.52 5.86 -3.36
CA GLY A 134 -2.18 6.02 -2.77
C GLY A 134 -1.16 6.57 -3.75
N ALA A 135 -1.03 5.94 -4.92
CA ALA A 135 -0.13 6.38 -5.99
C ALA A 135 -0.43 7.83 -6.44
N THR A 136 -1.71 8.19 -6.57
CA THR A 136 -2.12 9.56 -6.93
C THR A 136 -1.70 10.57 -5.86
N LEU A 137 -1.96 10.28 -4.58
CA LEU A 137 -1.55 11.17 -3.49
C LEU A 137 -0.03 11.33 -3.42
N ARG A 138 0.73 10.27 -3.66
CA ARG A 138 2.19 10.32 -3.75
C ARG A 138 2.65 11.18 -4.92
N LEU A 139 2.08 10.99 -6.11
CA LEU A 139 2.36 11.83 -7.28
C LEU A 139 2.09 13.30 -7.00
N CYS A 140 0.93 13.62 -6.42
CA CYS A 140 0.58 14.99 -6.02
C CYS A 140 1.59 15.57 -5.02
N PHE A 141 1.95 14.83 -3.97
CA PHE A 141 2.92 15.28 -2.97
C PHE A 141 4.30 15.51 -3.58
N LEU A 142 4.79 14.58 -4.40
CA LEU A 142 6.09 14.66 -5.06
C LEU A 142 6.16 15.82 -6.07
N ALA A 143 5.06 16.10 -6.75
CA ALA A 143 4.90 17.25 -7.64
C ALA A 143 4.71 18.59 -6.91
N GLY A 144 4.58 18.60 -5.58
CA GLY A 144 4.37 19.82 -4.79
C GLY A 144 2.93 20.32 -4.76
N VAL A 145 1.96 19.52 -5.20
CA VAL A 145 0.55 19.91 -5.22
C VAL A 145 0.02 20.01 -3.78
N GLY A 146 -0.38 21.22 -3.39
CA GLY A 146 -0.93 21.50 -2.07
C GLY A 146 0.08 21.57 -0.93
N LEU A 147 1.40 21.58 -1.22
CA LEU A 147 2.48 21.74 -0.22
C LEU A 147 2.89 23.19 0.02
#